data_AF-A0A7C3NMG2-F1
#
_entry.id   AF-A0A7C3NMG2-F1
#
_cell.length_a   1.000
_cell.length_b   1.000
_cell.length_c   1.000
_cell.angle_alpha   90.00
_cell.angle_beta   90.00
_cell.angle_gamma   90.00
#
_symmetry.space_group_name_H-M   'P 1'
#
loop_
_entity.id
_entity.type
_entity.pdbx_description
1 polymer ?
#
loop_
_entity_poly.entity_id
_entity_poly.type
_entity_poly.pdbx_seq_one_letter_code
_entity_poly.pdbx_strand_id
1 'polypeptide(L)' 'MTEQTNEIQFENVTYQAAVCHRCGAKMFPVELLEAHMDRHQLKDMYLESELKKLQYSMNRMR' A
#
# COMPACT_ATOMS: atom_id res chain seq x y z
N MET A 1 25.71 -8.57 -0.38
CA MET A 1 24.54 -8.68 0.52
C MET A 1 24.32 -7.30 1.09
N THR A 2 23.33 -6.55 0.60
CA THR A 2 23.03 -5.21 1.11
C THR A 2 22.35 -5.35 2.46
N GLU A 3 23.01 -4.89 3.51
CA GLU A 3 22.44 -4.79 4.85
C GLU A 3 21.20 -3.90 4.76
N GLN A 4 20.01 -4.51 4.81
CA GLN A 4 18.77 -3.78 4.87
C GLN A 4 18.60 -3.29 6.31
N THR A 5 19.09 -2.09 6.60
CA THR A 5 18.79 -1.43 7.86
C THR A 5 17.27 -1.17 7.92
N ASN A 6 16.64 -1.73 8.95
CA ASN A 6 15.21 -1.55 9.25
C ASN A 6 14.98 -0.37 10.19
N GLU A 7 15.94 0.53 10.28
CA GLU A 7 15.95 1.63 11.25
C GLU A 7 16.51 2.87 10.58
N ILE A 8 15.91 4.02 10.85
CA ILE A 8 16.46 5.33 10.51
C ILE A 8 16.60 6.17 11.77
N GLN A 9 17.66 6.97 11.83
CA GLN A 9 17.84 7.97 12.89
C GLN A 9 17.46 9.34 12.35
N PHE A 10 16.59 10.04 13.06
CA PHE A 10 16.20 11.40 12.76
C PHE A 10 15.94 12.16 14.07
N GLU A 11 16.52 13.35 14.24
CA GLU A 11 16.39 14.17 15.46
C GLU A 11 16.72 13.41 16.77
N ASN A 12 17.76 12.58 16.77
CA ASN A 12 18.15 11.68 17.89
C ASN A 12 17.10 10.63 18.26
N VAL A 13 16.07 10.42 17.44
CA VAL A 13 15.07 9.36 17.58
C VAL A 13 15.36 8.26 16.55
N THR A 14 15.26 7.01 16.98
CA THR A 14 15.35 5.85 16.08
C THR A 14 13.95 5.40 15.70
N TYR A 15 13.66 5.41 14.40
CA TYR A 15 12.40 4.98 13.84
C TYR A 15 12.54 3.59 13.23
N GLN A 16 11.68 2.67 13.67
CA GLN A 16 11.60 1.31 13.14
C GLN A 16 10.83 1.30 11.82
N ALA A 17 11.35 0.57 10.85
CA ALA A 17 10.73 0.36 9.54
C ALA A 17 9.59 -0.65 9.66
N ALA A 18 8.42 -0.26 9.18
CA ALA A 18 7.39 -1.20 8.81
C ALA A 18 7.45 -1.48 7.30
N VAL A 19 7.51 -2.75 6.92
CA VAL A 19 7.51 -3.14 5.50
C VAL A 19 6.11 -3.60 5.13
N CYS A 20 5.51 -2.97 4.12
CA CYS A 20 4.26 -3.43 3.56
C CYS A 20 4.48 -4.79 2.87
N HIS A 21 3.80 -5.83 3.35
CA HIS A 21 3.87 -7.16 2.73
C HIS A 21 3.30 -7.19 1.31
N ARG A 22 2.47 -6.21 0.94
CA ARG A 22 1.75 -6.20 -0.35
C ARG A 22 2.59 -5.58 -1.47
N CYS A 23 3.26 -4.46 -1.19
CA CYS A 23 4.02 -3.73 -2.20
C CYS A 23 5.51 -3.57 -1.88
N GLY A 24 5.97 -4.03 -0.71
CA GLY A 24 7.37 -3.92 -0.28
C GLY A 24 7.79 -2.52 0.17
N ALA A 25 6.87 -1.54 0.19
CA ALA A 25 7.18 -0.19 0.64
C ALA A 25 7.57 -0.18 2.12
N LYS A 26 8.67 0.53 2.43
CA LYS A 26 9.11 0.77 3.81
C LYS A 26 8.49 2.06 4.35
N MET A 27 8.04 2.03 5.59
CA MET A 27 7.36 3.13 6.25
C MET A 27 8.02 3.41 7.59
N PHE A 28 8.14 4.70 7.90
CA PHE A 28 8.73 5.23 9.13
C PHE A 28 7.88 6.41 9.59
N PRO A 29 7.30 6.40 10.80
CA PRO A 29 7.33 5.30 11.78
C PRO A 29 6.34 4.17 11.44
N VAL A 30 6.33 3.10 12.24
CA VAL A 30 5.53 1.88 12.02
C VAL A 30 4.02 2.15 11.96
N GLU A 31 3.54 3.16 12.67
CA GLU A 31 2.12 3.55 12.74
C GLU A 31 1.59 4.01 11.37
N LEU A 32 2.46 4.41 10.44
CA LEU A 32 2.05 4.75 9.08
C LEU A 32 1.68 3.53 8.23
N LEU A 33 1.99 2.31 8.69
CA LEU A 33 1.64 1.08 7.98
C LEU A 33 0.12 0.91 7.87
N GLU A 34 -0.64 1.17 8.94
CA GLU A 34 -2.10 1.03 8.91
C GLU A 34 -2.73 1.98 7.89
N ALA A 35 -2.40 3.27 7.96
CA ALA A 35 -2.88 4.26 7.00
C ALA A 35 -2.47 3.94 5.54
N HIS A 36 -1.35 3.24 5.33
CA HIS A 36 -0.96 2.74 4.02
C HIS A 36 -1.81 1.56 3.56
N MET A 37 -2.14 0.64 4.46
CA MET A 37 -3.03 -0.48 4.15
C MET A 37 -4.44 0.00 3.81
N ASP A 38 -4.94 1.06 4.46
CA ASP A 38 -6.22 1.69 4.11
C ASP A 38 -6.22 2.21 2.66
N ARG A 39 -5.13 2.86 2.22
CA ARG A 39 -4.99 3.32 0.83
C ARG A 39 -5.04 2.16 -0.17
N HIS A 40 -4.45 1.04 0.21
CA HIS A 40 -4.50 -0.19 -0.58
C HIS A 40 -5.92 -0.72 -0.72
N GLN A 41 -6.67 -0.77 0.38
CA GLN A 41 -8.07 -1.22 0.37
C GLN A 41 -8.96 -0.29 -0.47
N LEU A 42 -8.83 1.02 -0.32
CA LEU A 42 -9.59 2.00 -1.11
C LEU A 42 -9.33 1.84 -2.61
N LYS A 43 -8.06 1.63 -3.00
CA LYS A 43 -7.69 1.41 -4.40
C LYS A 43 -8.33 0.13 -4.95
N ASP A 44 -8.37 -0.95 -4.17
CA ASP A 44 -8.97 -2.21 -4.61
C ASP A 44 -10.48 -2.06 -4.82
N MET A 45 -11.18 -1.40 -3.90
CA MET A 45 -12.61 -1.13 -4.03
C MET A 45 -12.93 -0.30 -5.27
N TYR A 46 -12.10 0.70 -5.57
CA TYR A 46 -12.22 1.49 -6.79
C TYR A 46 -12.03 0.63 -8.05
N LEU A 47 -10.95 -0.14 -8.12
CA LEU A 47 -10.66 -1.00 -9.27
C LEU A 47 -11.76 -2.06 -9.49
N GLU A 48 -12.28 -2.66 -8.42
CA GLU A 48 -13.40 -3.60 -8.51
C GLU A 48 -14.66 -2.93 -9.08
N SER A 49 -14.93 -1.69 -8.67
CA SER A 49 -16.06 -0.91 -9.18
C SER A 49 -15.90 -0.59 -10.68
N GLU A 50 -14.70 -0.22 -11.12
CA GLU A 50 -14.42 0.02 -12.53
C GLU A 50 -14.51 -1.25 -13.38
N LEU A 51 -14.04 -2.39 -12.86
CA LEU A 51 -14.21 -3.69 -13.52
C LEU A 51 -15.67 -4.07 -13.71
N LYS A 52 -16.53 -3.83 -12.72
CA LYS A 52 -17.99 -4.07 -12.83
C LYS A 52 -18.63 -3.20 -13.92
N LYS A 53 -18.26 -1.91 -13.99
CA LYS A 53 -18.74 -1.01 -15.05
C LYS A 53 -18.28 -1.48 -16.42
N LEU A 54 -17.01 -1.88 -16.55
CA LEU A 54 -16.46 -2.38 -17.79
C LEU A 54 -17.20 -3.65 -18.26
N GLN A 55 -17.40 -4.62 -17.37
CA GLN A 55 -18.15 -5.84 -17.66
C GLN A 55 -19.58 -5.54 -18.14
N TYR A 56 -20.28 -4.63 -17.46
CA TYR A 56 -21.63 -4.23 -17.84
C TYR A 56 -21.66 -3.61 -19.25
N SER A 57 -20.73 -2.70 -19.55
CA SER A 57 -20.63 -2.08 -20.88
C SER A 57 -20.31 -3.10 -21.97
N MET A 58 -19.35 -4.00 -21.71
CA MET A 58 -18.98 -5.06 -22.65
C MET A 58 -20.15 -6.01 -22.96
N ASN A 59 -20.94 -6.37 -21.95
CA ASN A 59 -22.10 -7.25 -22.15
C ASN A 59 -23.22 -6.61 -22.99
N ARG A 60 -23.26 -5.28 -23.11
CA ARG A 60 -24.24 -4.55 -23.94
C ARG A 60 -23.77 -4.26 -25.35
N MET A 61 -22.48 -4.45 -25.62
CA MET A 61 -21.91 -4.35 -26.97
C MET A 61 -21.96 -5.68 -27.73
N ARG A 62 -22.42 -6.74 -27.06
CA ARG A 62 -22.74 -8.05 -27.65
C ARG A 62 -24.17 -8.09 -28.14
#